data_AF-A0A6H1RAF0-F1
#
_entry.id   AF-A0A6H1RAF0-F1
#
_cell.length_a   1.000
_cell.length_b   1.000
_cell.length_c   1.000
_cell.angle_alpha   90.00
_cell.angle_beta   90.00
_cell.angle_gamma   90.00
#
_symmetry.space_group_name_H-M   'P 1'
#
loop_
_entity.id
_entity.type
_entity.pdbx_description
1 polymer ?
#
loop_
_entity_poly.entity_id
_entity_poly.type
_entity_poly.pdbx_seq_one_letter_code
_entity_poly.pdbx_strand_id
1 'polypeptide(L)'
;MAAVVGSTSGSAPQPVPPRRGTCHAIRRGELQEGDGVSAVGDLDQALAQVVDRITAALGLLTAAQDACDEAGEVLGFALEGTADPVALEVLAAVEPTSDELIHAYQAATCVIELITTYRRGLEVQQAVDKTPRSVAHPSTAGRIPTDAAHDRRWVEQIRKRLPRWEGGQTTGFGYDRDGTEFRITSGREDISESARLTLHNSDRFTPHSDRGAPTMITHVETKYAQMMREAGQTYGVIVLNNAVCNMDTGCGAAVRAILPLGSVLVVWQPGATKPIEINGEARP
;
A
#
# COMPACT_ATOMS: atom_id res chain seq x y z
N MET A 1 10.67 -28.66 62.48
CA MET A 1 11.37 -29.14 61.28
C MET A 1 11.79 -27.92 60.48
N ALA A 2 13.05 -27.52 60.58
CA ALA A 2 13.59 -26.33 59.90
C ALA A 2 14.18 -26.76 58.56
N ALA A 3 13.69 -26.19 57.46
CA ALA A 3 14.19 -26.44 56.11
C ALA A 3 15.28 -25.42 55.76
N VAL A 4 16.45 -25.96 55.41
CA VAL A 4 17.63 -25.22 54.96
C VAL A 4 17.43 -24.84 53.49
N VAL A 5 17.48 -23.55 53.18
CA VAL A 5 17.45 -23.01 51.81
C VAL A 5 18.90 -22.86 51.34
N GLY A 6 19.31 -23.69 50.37
CA GLY A 6 20.60 -23.59 49.70
C GLY A 6 20.56 -22.54 48.60
N SER A 7 21.38 -21.48 48.72
CA SER A 7 21.63 -20.51 47.66
C SER A 7 22.66 -21.06 46.67
N THR A 8 22.25 -21.23 45.41
CA THR A 8 23.16 -21.51 44.29
C THR A 8 23.47 -20.22 43.55
N SER A 9 24.71 -19.73 43.71
CA SER A 9 25.26 -18.60 42.95
C SER A 9 25.60 -19.06 41.54
N GLY A 10 24.76 -18.68 40.56
CA GLY A 10 25.03 -18.88 39.13
C GLY A 10 26.01 -17.84 38.60
N SER A 11 27.19 -18.28 38.15
CA SER A 11 28.17 -17.45 37.46
C SER A 11 27.64 -16.98 36.10
N ALA A 12 27.76 -15.68 35.84
CA ALA A 12 27.42 -15.08 34.56
C ALA A 12 28.38 -15.55 33.43
N PRO A 13 27.88 -15.78 32.21
CA PRO A 13 28.72 -16.17 31.07
C PRO A 13 29.60 -15.01 30.60
N GLN A 14 30.87 -15.31 30.34
CA GLN A 14 31.87 -14.38 29.81
C GLN A 14 31.58 -14.03 28.33
N PRO A 15 31.82 -12.77 27.91
CA PRO A 15 31.60 -12.34 26.52
C PRO A 15 32.63 -12.95 25.56
N VAL A 16 32.14 -13.48 24.44
CA VAL A 16 32.94 -14.06 23.36
C VAL A 16 33.57 -12.94 22.51
N PRO A 17 34.90 -12.94 22.26
CA PRO A 17 35.54 -11.91 21.47
C PRO A 17 35.20 -12.03 19.96
N PRO A 18 35.12 -10.90 19.22
CA PRO A 18 34.78 -10.91 17.81
C PRO A 18 35.87 -11.56 16.94
N ARG A 19 35.46 -12.46 16.05
CA ARG A 19 36.32 -13.09 15.05
C ARG A 19 36.75 -12.04 14.01
N ARG A 20 38.06 -11.79 13.91
CA ARG A 20 38.66 -11.02 12.80
C ARG A 20 38.51 -11.81 11.50
N GLY A 21 37.60 -11.37 10.63
CA GLY A 21 37.48 -11.86 9.27
C GLY A 21 38.60 -11.32 8.38
N THR A 22 39.30 -12.22 7.69
CA THR A 22 40.34 -11.92 6.70
C THR A 22 39.72 -11.37 5.42
N CYS A 23 40.12 -10.16 5.01
CA CYS A 23 39.80 -9.59 3.70
C CYS A 23 40.54 -10.36 2.60
N HIS A 24 39.82 -11.19 1.85
CA HIS A 24 40.32 -11.73 0.59
C HIS A 24 40.26 -10.65 -0.50
N ALA A 25 41.40 -10.40 -1.13
CA ALA A 25 41.53 -9.49 -2.28
C ALA A 25 40.70 -10.00 -3.46
N ILE A 26 39.78 -9.17 -3.96
CA ILE A 26 38.97 -9.43 -5.14
C ILE A 26 39.87 -9.29 -6.38
N ARG A 27 40.10 -10.41 -7.09
CA ARG A 27 40.67 -10.44 -8.45
C ARG A 27 39.65 -9.83 -9.42
N ARG A 28 40.05 -8.78 -10.15
CA ARG A 28 39.34 -8.31 -11.35
C ARG A 28 39.47 -9.37 -12.45
N GLY A 29 38.37 -10.09 -12.72
CA GLY A 29 38.22 -10.91 -13.91
C GLY A 29 37.65 -10.10 -15.07
N GLU A 30 38.13 -10.40 -16.28
CA GLU A 30 37.64 -9.85 -17.55
C GLU A 30 36.14 -10.10 -17.74
N LEU A 31 35.40 -9.05 -18.13
CA LEU A 31 33.97 -9.09 -18.39
C LEU A 31 33.72 -9.78 -19.74
N GLN A 32 33.22 -11.02 -19.70
CA GLN A 32 32.67 -11.71 -20.86
C GLN A 32 31.26 -11.17 -21.16
N GLU A 33 31.03 -10.76 -22.41
CA GLU A 33 29.85 -10.06 -22.91
C GLU A 33 28.60 -10.97 -23.12
N GLY A 34 28.44 -12.01 -22.28
CA GLY A 34 27.34 -12.98 -22.32
C GLY A 34 26.51 -13.09 -21.02
N ASP A 35 26.80 -12.29 -20.00
CA ASP A 35 26.35 -12.53 -18.61
C ASP A 35 25.03 -11.85 -18.19
N GLY A 36 24.45 -11.02 -19.06
CA GLY A 36 23.30 -10.17 -18.70
C GLY A 36 22.00 -10.93 -18.39
N VAL A 37 21.79 -12.10 -19.00
CA VAL A 37 20.57 -12.92 -18.78
C VAL A 37 20.65 -13.71 -17.46
N SER A 38 21.85 -13.98 -16.95
CA SER A 38 22.03 -14.66 -15.65
C SER A 38 21.67 -13.74 -14.48
N ALA A 39 22.13 -12.48 -14.52
CA ALA A 39 21.98 -11.56 -13.39
C ALA A 39 20.52 -11.25 -13.00
N VAL A 40 19.61 -11.14 -13.98
CA VAL A 40 18.19 -10.89 -13.70
C VAL A 40 17.49 -12.14 -13.16
N GLY A 41 17.86 -13.33 -13.65
CA GLY A 41 17.38 -14.61 -13.12
C GLY A 41 17.83 -14.83 -11.68
N ASP A 42 19.10 -14.54 -11.39
CA ASP A 42 19.68 -14.65 -10.05
C ASP A 42 18.98 -13.69 -9.06
N LEU A 43 18.66 -12.48 -9.50
CA LEU A 43 17.90 -11.52 -8.70
C LEU A 43 16.46 -11.99 -8.44
N ASP A 44 15.74 -12.47 -9.46
CA ASP A 44 14.37 -12.98 -9.26
C ASP A 44 14.34 -14.16 -8.27
N GLN A 45 15.31 -15.08 -8.41
CA GLN A 45 15.45 -16.20 -7.48
C GLN A 45 15.77 -15.74 -6.05
N ALA A 46 16.64 -14.74 -5.88
CA ALA A 46 16.94 -14.18 -4.57
C ALA A 46 15.69 -13.52 -3.94
N LEU A 47 14.91 -12.78 -4.72
CA LEU A 47 13.66 -12.16 -4.26
C LEU A 47 12.61 -13.21 -3.88
N ALA A 48 12.49 -14.30 -4.64
CA ALA A 48 11.62 -15.42 -4.28
C ALA A 48 11.99 -16.01 -2.92
N GLN A 49 13.28 -16.24 -2.68
CA GLN A 49 13.77 -16.74 -1.38
C GLN A 49 13.48 -15.78 -0.23
N VAL A 50 13.53 -14.46 -0.47
CA VAL A 50 13.16 -13.46 0.54
C VAL A 50 11.67 -13.57 0.88
N VAL A 51 10.80 -13.65 -0.14
CA VAL A 51 9.35 -13.83 0.07
C VAL A 51 9.05 -15.09 0.88
N ASP A 52 9.70 -16.22 0.56
CA ASP A 52 9.52 -17.47 1.31
C ASP A 52 9.93 -17.32 2.78
N ARG A 53 11.05 -16.64 3.06
CA ARG A 53 11.51 -16.39 4.43
C ARG A 53 10.56 -15.48 5.21
N ILE A 54 10.06 -14.42 4.58
CA ILE A 54 9.07 -13.52 5.21
C ILE A 54 7.78 -14.28 5.47
N THR A 55 7.33 -15.13 4.53
CA THR A 55 6.14 -15.97 4.69
C THR A 55 6.29 -16.94 5.86
N ALA A 56 7.46 -17.57 6.02
CA ALA A 56 7.75 -18.40 7.19
C ALA A 56 7.74 -17.58 8.50
N ALA A 57 8.28 -16.37 8.49
CA ALA A 57 8.25 -15.47 9.65
C ALA A 57 6.83 -15.02 10.01
N LEU A 58 5.96 -14.75 9.02
CA LEU A 58 4.55 -14.47 9.23
C LEU A 58 3.85 -15.62 9.97
N GLY A 59 4.14 -16.88 9.60
CA GLY A 59 3.63 -18.04 10.32
C GLY A 59 4.05 -18.07 11.80
N LEU A 60 5.28 -17.65 12.11
CA LEU A 60 5.75 -17.53 13.50
C LEU A 60 5.07 -16.38 14.26
N LEU A 61 4.85 -15.24 13.59
CA LEU A 61 4.14 -14.09 14.19
C LEU A 61 2.69 -14.45 14.51
N THR A 62 1.99 -15.15 13.61
CA THR A 62 0.63 -15.64 13.88
C THR A 62 0.61 -16.61 15.07
N ALA A 63 1.53 -17.57 15.14
CA ALA A 63 1.60 -18.47 16.29
C ALA A 63 1.92 -17.74 17.61
N ALA A 64 2.74 -16.68 17.56
CA ALA A 64 3.04 -15.84 18.72
C ALA A 64 1.82 -15.03 19.16
N GLN A 65 1.03 -14.51 18.21
CA GLN A 65 -0.21 -13.80 18.46
C GLN A 65 -1.23 -14.71 19.16
N ASP A 66 -1.48 -15.90 18.60
CA ASP A 66 -2.40 -16.88 19.18
C ASP A 66 -2.01 -17.24 20.62
N ALA A 67 -0.70 -17.43 20.87
CA ALA A 67 -0.19 -17.70 22.21
C ALA A 67 -0.31 -16.51 23.17
N CYS A 68 -0.18 -15.27 22.66
CA CYS A 68 -0.35 -14.06 23.44
C CYS A 68 -1.82 -13.87 23.86
N ASP A 69 -2.75 -14.11 22.93
CA ASP A 69 -4.19 -14.05 23.17
C ASP A 69 -4.63 -15.13 24.18
N GLU A 70 -4.18 -16.39 24.02
CA GLU A 70 -4.44 -17.47 24.98
C GLU A 70 -3.86 -17.13 26.37
N ALA A 71 -2.63 -16.61 26.44
CA ALA A 71 -2.03 -16.20 27.70
C ALA A 71 -2.82 -15.06 28.37
N GLY A 72 -3.31 -14.09 27.60
CA GLY A 72 -4.17 -13.01 28.07
C GLY A 72 -5.47 -13.53 28.69
N GLU A 73 -6.13 -14.47 28.03
CA GLU A 73 -7.35 -15.11 28.54
C GLU A 73 -7.10 -15.88 29.84
N VAL A 74 -6.06 -16.72 29.87
CA VAL A 74 -5.70 -17.53 31.05
C VAL A 74 -5.32 -16.65 32.23
N LEU A 75 -4.50 -15.62 32.01
CA LEU A 75 -4.12 -14.66 33.05
C LEU A 75 -5.33 -13.84 33.53
N GLY A 76 -6.19 -13.39 32.62
CA GLY A 76 -7.40 -12.66 32.95
C GLY A 76 -8.31 -13.45 33.90
N PHE A 77 -8.51 -14.74 33.62
CA PHE A 77 -9.27 -15.63 34.49
C PHE A 77 -8.55 -15.89 35.83
N ALA A 78 -7.25 -16.18 35.81
CA ALA A 78 -6.49 -16.49 37.02
C ALA A 78 -6.35 -15.32 37.99
N LEU A 79 -6.39 -14.09 37.47
CA LEU A 79 -6.26 -12.85 38.23
C LEU A 79 -7.60 -12.22 38.58
N GLU A 80 -8.72 -12.86 38.27
CA GLU A 80 -10.04 -12.35 38.62
C GLU A 80 -10.17 -12.15 40.14
N GLY A 81 -10.47 -10.92 40.56
CA GLY A 81 -10.58 -10.55 41.97
C GLY A 81 -9.26 -10.33 42.71
N THR A 82 -8.11 -10.42 42.03
CA THR A 82 -6.84 -10.02 42.64
C THR A 82 -6.75 -8.49 42.81
N ALA A 83 -6.05 -8.05 43.85
CA ALA A 83 -5.67 -6.65 44.06
C ALA A 83 -4.15 -6.45 44.05
N ASP A 84 -3.39 -7.49 43.69
CA ASP A 84 -1.93 -7.40 43.60
C ASP A 84 -1.52 -6.57 42.36
N PRO A 85 -0.87 -5.40 42.55
CA PRO A 85 -0.50 -4.52 41.44
C PRO A 85 0.51 -5.17 40.49
N VAL A 86 1.40 -6.05 40.98
CA VAL A 86 2.41 -6.71 40.14
C VAL A 86 1.73 -7.68 39.17
N ALA A 87 0.72 -8.40 39.64
CA ALA A 87 -0.03 -9.33 38.81
C ALA A 87 -0.84 -8.58 37.73
N LEU A 88 -1.44 -7.45 38.08
CA LEU A 88 -2.18 -6.62 37.12
C LEU A 88 -1.25 -5.96 36.08
N GLU A 89 -0.03 -5.61 36.45
CA GLU A 89 0.98 -5.09 35.50
C GLU A 89 1.36 -6.13 34.45
N VAL A 90 1.50 -7.40 34.84
CA VAL A 90 1.77 -8.50 33.89
C VAL A 90 0.61 -8.67 32.89
N LEU A 91 -0.64 -8.61 33.36
CA LEU A 91 -1.81 -8.68 32.47
C LEU A 91 -1.86 -7.47 31.51
N ALA A 92 -1.56 -6.27 32.01
CA ALA A 92 -1.54 -5.05 31.21
C ALA A 92 -0.44 -5.03 30.15
N ALA A 93 0.62 -5.84 30.29
CA ALA A 93 1.69 -5.96 29.29
C ALA A 93 1.31 -6.83 28.09
N VAL A 94 0.24 -7.64 28.17
CA VAL A 94 -0.21 -8.52 27.09
C VAL A 94 -0.74 -7.70 25.90
N GLU A 95 -1.59 -6.71 26.15
CA GLU A 95 -2.19 -5.85 25.12
C GLU A 95 -1.14 -5.12 24.24
N PRO A 96 -0.16 -4.36 24.78
CA PRO A 96 0.83 -3.70 23.94
C PRO A 96 1.75 -4.70 23.20
N THR A 97 1.98 -5.89 23.76
CA THR A 97 2.73 -6.95 23.07
C THR A 97 1.95 -7.47 21.86
N SER A 98 0.65 -7.66 22.02
CA SER A 98 -0.28 -8.04 20.94
C SER A 98 -0.30 -6.99 19.82
N ASP A 99 -0.39 -5.70 20.17
CA ASP A 99 -0.31 -4.60 19.20
C ASP A 99 1.02 -4.58 18.40
N GLU A 100 2.15 -4.82 19.07
CA GLU A 100 3.46 -4.89 18.42
C GLU A 100 3.55 -6.07 17.42
N LEU A 101 2.97 -7.23 17.76
CA LEU A 101 2.90 -8.38 16.87
C LEU A 101 2.05 -8.10 15.63
N ILE A 102 0.89 -7.44 15.81
CA ILE A 102 0.02 -7.01 14.71
C ILE A 102 0.75 -6.04 13.78
N HIS A 103 1.46 -5.03 14.33
CA HIS A 103 2.24 -4.09 13.53
C HIS A 103 3.37 -4.79 12.75
N ALA A 104 4.07 -5.73 13.37
CA ALA A 104 5.11 -6.51 12.70
C ALA A 104 4.55 -7.34 11.55
N TYR A 105 3.38 -7.97 11.74
CA TYR A 105 2.68 -8.74 10.71
C TYR A 105 2.30 -7.86 9.50
N GLN A 106 1.72 -6.69 9.77
CA GLN A 106 1.32 -5.74 8.72
C GLN A 106 2.53 -5.23 7.92
N ALA A 107 3.61 -4.88 8.61
CA ALA A 107 4.84 -4.44 7.95
C ALA A 107 5.42 -5.55 7.05
N ALA A 108 5.44 -6.80 7.50
CA ALA A 108 5.98 -7.90 6.70
C ALA A 108 5.10 -8.21 5.47
N THR A 109 3.77 -8.07 5.59
CA THR A 109 2.83 -8.20 4.47
C THR A 109 3.07 -7.12 3.41
N CYS A 110 3.25 -5.87 3.84
CA CYS A 110 3.59 -4.75 2.95
C CYS A 110 4.88 -5.00 2.15
N VAL A 111 5.90 -5.57 2.80
CA VAL A 111 7.16 -5.94 2.12
C VAL A 111 6.95 -7.04 1.07
N ILE A 112 6.15 -8.06 1.37
CA ILE A 112 5.81 -9.11 0.39
C ILE A 112 5.11 -8.52 -0.83
N GLU A 113 4.14 -7.63 -0.64
CA GLU A 113 3.41 -6.96 -1.73
C GLU A 113 4.35 -6.13 -2.62
N LEU A 114 5.26 -5.38 -1.99
CA LEU A 114 6.25 -4.57 -2.70
C LEU A 114 7.20 -5.45 -3.55
N ILE A 115 7.75 -6.51 -2.97
CA ILE A 115 8.63 -7.45 -3.68
C ILE A 115 7.87 -8.12 -4.82
N THR A 116 6.64 -8.58 -4.58
CA THR A 116 5.82 -9.27 -5.59
C THR A 116 5.47 -8.34 -6.77
N THR A 117 5.22 -7.06 -6.49
CA THR A 117 5.00 -6.04 -7.52
C THR A 117 6.27 -5.80 -8.34
N TYR A 118 7.42 -5.71 -7.68
CA TYR A 118 8.71 -5.55 -8.36
C TYR A 118 9.06 -6.75 -9.25
N ARG A 119 8.86 -7.98 -8.77
CA ARG A 119 9.08 -9.22 -9.56
C ARG A 119 8.22 -9.25 -10.82
N ARG A 120 6.93 -8.89 -10.73
CA ARG A 120 6.06 -8.75 -11.91
C ARG A 120 6.61 -7.73 -12.92
N GLY A 121 7.17 -6.61 -12.44
CA GLY A 121 7.85 -5.64 -13.30
C GLY A 121 9.08 -6.20 -14.04
N LEU A 122 9.89 -7.02 -13.36
CA LEU A 122 11.05 -7.68 -13.96
C LEU A 122 10.66 -8.66 -15.08
N GLU A 123 9.60 -9.44 -14.89
CA GLU A 123 9.10 -10.39 -15.90
C GLU A 123 8.65 -9.67 -17.19
N VAL A 124 7.93 -8.55 -17.05
CA VAL A 124 7.51 -7.71 -18.17
C VAL A 124 8.73 -7.18 -18.94
N GLN A 125 9.76 -6.72 -18.23
CA GLN A 125 10.98 -6.20 -18.86
C GLN A 125 11.76 -7.31 -19.61
N GLN A 126 11.88 -8.50 -19.02
CA GLN A 126 12.50 -9.64 -19.72
C GLN A 126 11.73 -10.05 -20.98
N ALA A 127 10.41 -9.99 -20.96
CA ALA A 127 9.59 -10.30 -22.13
C ALA A 127 9.81 -9.28 -23.27
N VAL A 128 9.91 -7.99 -22.94
CA VAL A 128 10.21 -6.92 -23.91
C VAL A 128 11.58 -7.12 -24.54
N ASP A 129 12.60 -7.45 -23.75
CA ASP A 129 13.99 -7.59 -24.23
C ASP A 129 14.21 -8.87 -25.05
N LYS A 130 13.43 -9.95 -24.80
CA LYS A 130 13.50 -11.21 -25.56
C LYS A 130 12.68 -11.21 -26.86
N THR A 131 11.91 -10.16 -27.13
CA THR A 131 11.11 -10.08 -28.37
C THR A 131 12.03 -9.69 -29.53
N PRO A 132 12.19 -10.52 -30.60
CA PRO A 132 12.85 -10.08 -31.83
C PRO A 132 12.19 -8.78 -32.31
N ARG A 133 12.94 -7.80 -32.83
CA ARG A 133 12.39 -6.55 -33.39
C ARG A 133 11.30 -6.89 -34.41
N SER A 134 10.05 -6.91 -33.94
CA SER A 134 8.91 -7.37 -34.69
C SER A 134 8.43 -6.21 -35.54
N VAL A 135 8.32 -6.48 -36.83
CA VAL A 135 7.79 -5.57 -37.83
C VAL A 135 6.39 -5.15 -37.39
N ALA A 136 6.11 -3.85 -37.41
CA ALA A 136 4.92 -3.23 -36.84
C ALA A 136 3.62 -4.03 -37.09
N HIS A 137 3.06 -4.62 -36.04
CA HIS A 137 1.75 -5.26 -36.10
C HIS A 137 0.66 -4.19 -35.88
N PRO A 138 -0.42 -4.15 -36.68
CA PRO A 138 -1.51 -3.17 -36.54
C PRO A 138 -2.38 -3.32 -35.26
N SER A 139 -1.90 -4.05 -34.25
CA SER A 139 -2.61 -4.31 -32.99
C SER A 139 -2.00 -3.61 -31.79
N THR A 140 -1.19 -2.56 -32.02
CA THR A 140 -0.89 -1.53 -31.02
C THR A 140 -2.14 -0.67 -30.80
N ALA A 141 -3.21 -1.27 -30.27
CA ALA A 141 -4.33 -0.50 -29.75
C ALA A 141 -3.75 0.37 -28.63
N GLY A 142 -3.86 1.68 -28.81
CA GLY A 142 -3.05 2.66 -28.12
C GLY A 142 -3.15 2.53 -26.61
N ARG A 143 -1.97 2.44 -25.97
CA ARG A 143 -1.70 3.15 -24.72
C ARG A 143 -2.46 4.46 -24.79
N ILE A 144 -3.34 4.77 -23.83
CA ILE A 144 -3.93 6.12 -23.77
C ILE A 144 -2.71 7.04 -23.73
N PRO A 145 -2.42 7.80 -24.81
CA PRO A 145 -1.33 8.76 -24.73
C PRO A 145 -1.73 9.69 -23.59
N THR A 146 -0.78 10.19 -22.82
CA THR A 146 -1.08 11.23 -21.82
C THR A 146 -1.87 12.40 -22.47
N ASP A 147 -1.80 12.56 -23.80
CA ASP A 147 -2.66 13.46 -24.62
C ASP A 147 -4.15 13.08 -24.70
N ALA A 148 -4.54 11.82 -24.60
CA ALA A 148 -5.96 11.43 -24.64
C ALA A 148 -6.72 11.90 -23.39
N ALA A 149 -6.03 12.15 -22.28
CA ALA A 149 -6.60 12.84 -21.13
C ALA A 149 -7.07 14.27 -21.47
N HIS A 150 -6.55 14.87 -22.54
CA HIS A 150 -6.94 16.19 -23.04
C HIS A 150 -7.74 16.12 -24.35
N ASP A 151 -7.95 14.92 -24.91
CA ASP A 151 -8.75 14.73 -26.12
C ASP A 151 -10.25 14.75 -25.81
N ARG A 152 -10.88 15.89 -26.09
CA ARG A 152 -12.32 16.07 -25.94
C ARG A 152 -13.14 15.00 -26.69
N ARG A 153 -12.72 14.54 -27.87
CA ARG A 153 -13.48 13.56 -28.65
C ARG A 153 -13.50 12.20 -27.94
N TRP A 154 -12.38 11.80 -27.36
CA TRP A 154 -12.29 10.58 -26.55
C TRP A 154 -13.22 10.68 -25.33
N VAL A 155 -13.16 11.78 -24.59
CA VAL A 155 -14.04 12.00 -23.41
C VAL A 155 -15.51 11.95 -23.78
N GLU A 156 -15.91 12.53 -24.91
CA GLU A 156 -17.31 12.47 -25.37
C GLU A 156 -17.76 11.05 -25.69
N GLN A 157 -16.87 10.16 -26.14
CA GLN A 157 -17.20 8.74 -26.30
C GLN A 157 -17.43 8.06 -24.96
N ILE A 158 -16.61 8.38 -23.96
CA ILE A 158 -16.76 7.85 -22.60
C ILE A 158 -18.05 8.38 -21.95
N ARG A 159 -18.34 9.67 -22.08
CA ARG A 159 -19.57 10.31 -21.56
C ARG A 159 -20.84 9.63 -22.06
N LYS A 160 -20.89 9.21 -23.33
CA LYS A 160 -22.04 8.48 -23.91
C LYS A 160 -22.33 7.14 -23.23
N ARG A 161 -21.32 6.55 -22.58
CA ARG A 161 -21.44 5.26 -21.88
C ARG A 161 -21.84 5.44 -20.40
N LEU A 162 -21.70 6.65 -19.86
CA LEU A 162 -22.09 6.94 -18.49
C LEU A 162 -23.62 7.09 -18.39
N PRO A 163 -24.24 6.62 -17.30
CA PRO A 163 -25.66 6.87 -17.07
C PRO A 163 -25.89 8.36 -16.86
N ARG A 164 -27.04 8.86 -17.32
CA ARG A 164 -27.46 10.23 -17.03
C ARG A 164 -27.59 10.40 -15.51
N TRP A 165 -27.07 11.50 -14.99
CA TRP A 165 -27.23 11.80 -13.57
C TRP A 165 -28.61 12.42 -13.30
N GLU A 166 -29.37 11.80 -12.40
CA GLU A 166 -30.76 12.15 -12.07
C GLU A 166 -30.93 12.40 -10.56
N GLY A 167 -29.88 12.88 -9.88
CA GLY A 167 -29.90 13.17 -8.43
C GLY A 167 -29.55 11.98 -7.53
N GLY A 168 -29.01 10.90 -8.09
CA GLY A 168 -28.55 9.71 -7.37
C GLY A 168 -27.02 9.62 -7.26
N GLN A 169 -26.52 8.37 -7.26
CA GLN A 169 -25.09 8.09 -7.19
C GLN A 169 -24.34 8.65 -8.42
N THR A 170 -23.21 9.31 -8.15
CA THR A 170 -22.25 9.68 -9.18
C THR A 170 -21.56 8.41 -9.67
N THR A 171 -21.43 8.25 -10.99
CA THR A 171 -20.68 7.17 -11.63
C THR A 171 -19.58 7.79 -12.46
N GLY A 172 -18.40 7.18 -12.43
CA GLY A 172 -17.29 7.52 -13.30
C GLY A 172 -16.60 6.31 -13.91
N PHE A 173 -15.86 6.57 -14.98
CA PHE A 173 -14.86 5.66 -15.52
C PHE A 173 -13.47 6.26 -15.25
N GLY A 174 -12.67 5.54 -14.47
CA GLY A 174 -11.26 5.82 -14.23
C GLY A 174 -10.39 5.06 -15.24
N TYR A 175 -9.27 5.67 -15.62
CA TYR A 175 -8.31 5.12 -16.56
C TYR A 175 -6.91 5.29 -15.99
N ASP A 176 -6.19 4.18 -15.85
CA ASP A 176 -4.79 4.20 -15.42
C ASP A 176 -3.84 4.61 -16.56
N ARG A 177 -2.53 4.62 -16.27
CA ARG A 177 -1.48 4.95 -17.24
C ARG A 177 -1.43 3.99 -18.44
N ASP A 178 -1.83 2.74 -18.24
CA ASP A 178 -1.83 1.72 -19.29
C ASP A 178 -3.13 1.75 -20.10
N GLY A 179 -4.09 2.58 -19.68
CA GLY A 179 -5.41 2.71 -20.29
C GLY A 179 -6.41 1.69 -19.78
N THR A 180 -6.09 0.95 -18.71
CA THR A 180 -7.04 0.04 -18.06
C THR A 180 -8.20 0.85 -17.51
N GLU A 181 -9.41 0.47 -17.90
CA GLU A 181 -10.63 1.12 -17.48
C GLU A 181 -11.19 0.48 -16.21
N PHE A 182 -11.62 1.32 -15.27
CA PHE A 182 -12.31 0.91 -14.06
C PHE A 182 -13.59 1.71 -13.90
N ARG A 183 -14.70 1.03 -13.61
CA ARG A 183 -15.94 1.71 -13.24
C ARG A 183 -15.96 1.94 -11.75
N ILE A 184 -16.36 3.15 -11.34
CA ILE A 184 -16.43 3.54 -9.93
C ILE A 184 -17.70 4.35 -9.66
N THR A 185 -18.32 4.10 -8.51
CA THR A 185 -19.56 4.75 -8.09
C THR A 185 -19.38 5.44 -6.74
N SER A 186 -20.08 6.54 -6.52
CA SER A 186 -20.11 7.19 -5.21
C SER A 186 -20.90 6.34 -4.22
N GLY A 187 -20.49 6.32 -2.96
CA GLY A 187 -21.09 5.50 -1.92
C GLY A 187 -20.03 4.98 -0.98
N ARG A 188 -20.47 4.43 0.16
CA ARG A 188 -19.58 3.89 1.18
C ARG A 188 -19.19 2.46 0.85
N GLU A 189 -17.89 2.25 0.70
CA GLU A 189 -17.22 0.99 0.40
C GLU A 189 -15.87 0.96 1.13
N ASP A 190 -15.16 -0.17 1.14
CA ASP A 190 -13.88 -0.33 1.86
C ASP A 190 -12.85 0.74 1.47
N ILE A 191 -12.74 1.03 0.18
CA ILE A 191 -11.86 2.10 -0.34
C ILE A 191 -12.22 3.49 0.22
N SER A 192 -13.48 3.71 0.61
CA SER A 192 -13.92 4.96 1.26
C SER A 192 -13.39 5.05 2.69
N GLU A 193 -13.29 3.92 3.40
CA GLU A 193 -12.71 3.86 4.72
C GLU A 193 -11.19 4.01 4.67
N SER A 194 -10.52 3.40 3.69
CA SER A 194 -9.09 3.64 3.43
C SER A 194 -8.81 5.12 3.14
N ALA A 195 -9.66 5.76 2.33
CA ALA A 195 -9.56 7.20 2.07
C ALA A 195 -9.81 8.01 3.36
N ARG A 196 -10.77 7.62 4.19
CA ARG A 196 -11.04 8.27 5.48
C ARG A 196 -9.83 8.22 6.41
N LEU A 197 -9.19 7.05 6.55
CA LEU A 197 -8.00 6.88 7.38
C LEU A 197 -6.83 7.69 6.83
N THR A 198 -6.62 7.66 5.51
CA THR A 198 -5.62 8.49 4.84
C THR A 198 -5.79 9.97 5.16
N LEU A 199 -7.01 10.49 5.00
CA LEU A 199 -7.30 11.91 5.24
C LEU A 199 -7.22 12.27 6.73
N HIS A 200 -7.63 11.36 7.62
CA HIS A 200 -7.52 11.57 9.06
C HIS A 200 -6.07 11.72 9.52
N ASN A 201 -5.15 10.98 8.90
CA ASN A 201 -3.72 11.01 9.22
C ASN A 201 -2.94 12.04 8.40
N SER A 202 -3.59 12.83 7.54
CA SER A 202 -2.92 13.80 6.68
C SER A 202 -2.71 15.14 7.36
N ASP A 203 -1.48 15.65 7.35
CA ASP A 203 -1.16 17.02 7.77
C ASP A 203 -1.64 18.09 6.78
N ARG A 204 -2.03 17.68 5.57
CA ARG A 204 -2.54 18.55 4.49
C ARG A 204 -4.04 18.63 4.40
N PHE A 205 -4.74 17.81 5.19
CA PHE A 205 -6.19 17.77 5.16
C PHE A 205 -6.76 18.22 6.51
N THR A 206 -7.27 19.45 6.57
CA THR A 206 -8.03 19.91 7.73
C THR A 206 -9.52 19.75 7.44
N PRO A 207 -10.24 18.84 8.13
CA PRO A 207 -11.68 18.74 7.99
C PRO A 207 -12.33 20.08 8.32
N HIS A 208 -13.30 20.51 7.51
CA HIS A 208 -14.01 21.77 7.76
C HIS A 208 -15.03 21.67 8.91
N SER A 209 -15.21 20.48 9.49
CA SER A 209 -16.11 20.23 10.61
C SER A 209 -15.58 19.11 11.51
N ASP A 210 -15.51 19.35 12.82
CA ASP A 210 -15.10 18.36 13.83
C ASP A 210 -16.15 17.27 14.10
N ARG A 211 -17.32 17.35 13.45
CA ARG A 211 -18.47 16.45 13.69
C ARG A 211 -18.75 15.57 12.48
N GLY A 212 -18.02 14.46 12.39
CA GLY A 212 -18.31 13.35 11.48
C GLY A 212 -17.28 13.16 10.36
N ALA A 213 -17.31 11.97 9.76
CA ALA A 213 -16.45 11.65 8.63
C ALA A 213 -16.79 12.56 7.43
N PRO A 214 -15.79 13.13 6.73
CA PRO A 214 -16.08 14.03 5.63
C PRO A 214 -16.86 13.34 4.52
N THR A 215 -17.95 13.93 4.03
CA THR A 215 -18.84 13.29 3.04
C THR A 215 -18.13 12.90 1.74
N MET A 216 -17.10 13.66 1.35
CA MET A 216 -16.33 13.41 0.14
C MET A 216 -15.49 12.13 0.16
N ILE A 217 -15.33 11.43 1.30
CA ILE A 217 -14.69 10.08 1.30
C ILE A 217 -15.45 9.08 0.43
N THR A 218 -16.76 9.31 0.26
CA THR A 218 -17.64 8.46 -0.56
C THR A 218 -17.69 8.92 -2.02
N HIS A 219 -17.06 10.04 -2.36
CA HIS A 219 -17.10 10.59 -3.72
C HIS A 219 -16.12 9.87 -4.63
N VAL A 220 -16.46 9.83 -5.92
CA VAL A 220 -15.78 9.02 -6.93
C VAL A 220 -14.31 9.41 -7.09
N GLU A 221 -14.01 10.70 -7.09
CA GLU A 221 -12.67 11.26 -7.26
C GLU A 221 -11.76 10.90 -6.09
N THR A 222 -12.28 10.99 -4.87
CA THR A 222 -11.57 10.65 -3.64
C THR A 222 -11.23 9.17 -3.60
N LYS A 223 -12.21 8.31 -3.93
CA LYS A 223 -12.01 6.86 -3.99
C LYS A 223 -10.97 6.51 -5.06
N TYR A 224 -11.04 7.13 -6.23
CA TYR A 224 -10.07 6.87 -7.30
C TYR A 224 -8.67 7.36 -6.93
N ALA A 225 -8.54 8.52 -6.26
CA ALA A 225 -7.27 8.97 -5.72
C ALA A 225 -6.67 7.98 -4.71
N GLN A 226 -7.52 7.39 -3.85
CA GLN A 226 -7.07 6.35 -2.91
C GLN A 226 -6.60 5.09 -3.64
N MET A 227 -7.33 4.64 -4.67
CA MET A 227 -6.89 3.52 -5.51
C MET A 227 -5.55 3.81 -6.18
N MET A 228 -5.36 5.03 -6.70
CA MET A 228 -4.08 5.45 -7.28
C MET A 228 -2.95 5.39 -6.26
N ARG A 229 -3.19 5.85 -5.03
CA ARG A 229 -2.21 5.79 -3.93
C ARG A 229 -1.82 4.35 -3.63
N GLU A 230 -2.80 3.46 -3.43
CA GLU A 230 -2.58 2.05 -3.09
C GLU A 230 -1.87 1.29 -4.21
N ALA A 231 -2.15 1.62 -5.47
CA ALA A 231 -1.50 1.02 -6.63
C ALA A 231 -0.13 1.62 -6.98
N GLY A 232 0.33 2.66 -6.27
CA GLY A 232 1.55 3.40 -6.62
C GLY A 232 1.45 4.14 -7.97
N GLN A 233 0.24 4.45 -8.42
CA GLN A 233 -0.04 5.08 -9.70
C GLN A 233 0.15 6.60 -9.61
N THR A 234 1.05 7.15 -10.42
CA THR A 234 1.35 8.59 -10.43
C THR A 234 0.50 9.41 -11.41
N TYR A 235 -0.32 8.77 -12.25
CA TYR A 235 -1.14 9.48 -13.24
C TYR A 235 -2.43 8.73 -13.50
N GLY A 236 -3.57 9.41 -13.45
CA GLY A 236 -4.86 8.82 -13.77
C GLY A 236 -5.83 9.83 -14.37
N VAL A 237 -6.83 9.33 -15.10
CA VAL A 237 -7.91 10.13 -15.69
C VAL A 237 -9.24 9.58 -15.23
N ILE A 238 -10.17 10.44 -14.83
CA ILE A 238 -11.52 10.02 -14.48
C ILE A 238 -12.57 10.89 -15.16
N VAL A 239 -13.55 10.23 -15.78
CA VAL A 239 -14.69 10.88 -16.44
C VAL A 239 -15.95 10.63 -15.62
N LEU A 240 -16.65 11.68 -15.22
CA LEU A 240 -17.78 11.63 -14.30
C LEU A 240 -19.09 12.01 -14.97
N ASN A 241 -20.19 11.46 -14.45
CA ASN A 241 -21.55 11.86 -14.83
C ASN A 241 -22.13 12.99 -13.96
N ASN A 242 -21.38 13.47 -12.96
CA ASN A 242 -21.75 14.59 -12.10
C ASN A 242 -20.56 15.55 -11.91
N ALA A 243 -20.84 16.79 -11.50
CA ALA A 243 -19.80 17.76 -11.20
C ALA A 243 -19.03 17.39 -9.93
N VAL A 244 -17.72 17.67 -9.91
CA VAL A 244 -16.87 17.52 -8.73
C VAL A 244 -17.32 18.55 -7.70
N CYS A 245 -17.31 18.15 -6.43
CA CYS A 245 -17.58 19.06 -5.33
C CYS A 245 -16.45 20.10 -5.16
N ASN A 246 -16.58 21.02 -4.19
CA ASN A 246 -15.67 22.16 -4.02
C ASN A 246 -14.18 21.79 -4.13
N MET A 247 -13.42 22.53 -4.95
CA MET A 247 -12.01 22.25 -5.24
C MET A 247 -11.03 22.70 -4.16
N ASP A 248 -11.41 23.67 -3.32
CA ASP A 248 -10.55 24.27 -2.30
C ASP A 248 -10.73 23.61 -0.94
N THR A 249 -11.96 23.20 -0.61
CA THR A 249 -12.30 22.66 0.72
C THR A 249 -12.98 21.28 0.68
N GLY A 250 -13.31 20.77 -0.51
CA GLY A 250 -13.99 19.49 -0.69
C GLY A 250 -13.12 18.44 -1.38
N CYS A 251 -13.64 17.88 -2.47
CA CYS A 251 -13.04 16.81 -3.26
C CYS A 251 -11.63 17.17 -3.73
N GLY A 252 -11.42 18.43 -4.17
CA GLY A 252 -10.10 18.86 -4.60
C GLY A 252 -9.07 18.80 -3.47
N ALA A 253 -9.41 19.29 -2.28
CA ALA A 253 -8.51 19.23 -1.12
C ALA A 253 -8.24 17.78 -0.69
N ALA A 254 -9.28 16.94 -0.66
CA ALA A 254 -9.14 15.53 -0.31
C ALA A 254 -8.23 14.78 -1.30
N VAL A 255 -8.43 14.96 -2.60
CA VAL A 255 -7.60 14.32 -3.63
C VAL A 255 -6.13 14.78 -3.52
N ARG A 256 -5.87 16.07 -3.33
CA ARG A 256 -4.50 16.58 -3.13
C ARG A 256 -3.82 15.95 -1.91
N ALA A 257 -4.57 15.79 -0.82
CA ALA A 257 -4.07 15.22 0.43
C ALA A 257 -3.89 13.69 0.40
N ILE A 258 -4.59 12.98 -0.48
CA ILE A 258 -4.45 11.53 -0.68
C ILE A 258 -3.31 11.21 -1.64
N LEU A 259 -3.24 11.92 -2.77
CA LEU A 259 -2.28 11.60 -3.81
C LEU A 259 -0.84 11.95 -3.39
N PRO A 260 0.14 11.03 -3.58
CA PRO A 260 1.55 11.33 -3.35
C PRO A 260 2.05 12.50 -4.17
N LEU A 261 3.00 13.26 -3.62
CA LEU A 261 3.69 14.33 -4.34
C LEU A 261 4.21 13.84 -5.70
N GLY A 262 3.92 14.60 -6.75
CA GLY A 262 4.28 14.25 -8.14
C GLY A 262 3.25 13.39 -8.87
N SER A 263 2.17 12.99 -8.21
CA SER A 263 1.05 12.31 -8.86
C SER A 263 0.02 13.32 -9.40
N VAL A 264 -0.67 12.98 -10.48
CA VAL A 264 -1.69 13.83 -11.12
C VAL A 264 -2.96 13.05 -11.40
N LEU A 265 -4.11 13.56 -10.94
CA LEU A 265 -5.44 13.11 -11.33
C LEU A 265 -6.11 14.13 -12.24
N VAL A 266 -6.46 13.70 -13.45
CA VAL A 266 -7.20 14.48 -14.43
C VAL A 266 -8.69 14.13 -14.33
N VAL A 267 -9.55 15.12 -14.09
CA VAL A 267 -10.98 14.93 -13.88
C VAL A 267 -11.80 15.62 -14.96
N TRP A 268 -12.68 14.87 -15.62
CA TRP A 268 -13.66 15.36 -16.58
C TRP A 268 -15.06 15.35 -16.00
N GLN A 269 -15.60 16.54 -15.76
CA GLN A 269 -16.99 16.74 -15.35
C GLN A 269 -17.95 16.71 -16.56
N PRO A 270 -19.27 16.52 -16.37
CA PRO A 270 -20.26 16.63 -17.43
C PRO A 270 -20.20 17.98 -18.14
N GLY A 271 -20.21 17.97 -19.48
CA GLY A 271 -20.25 19.19 -20.30
C GLY A 271 -18.97 20.04 -20.27
N ALA A 272 -17.97 19.69 -19.46
CA ALA A 272 -16.71 20.42 -19.40
C ALA A 272 -15.97 20.36 -20.76
N THR A 273 -15.38 21.48 -21.16
CA THR A 273 -14.58 21.62 -22.39
C THR A 273 -13.09 21.39 -22.17
N LYS A 274 -12.64 21.42 -20.91
CA LYS A 274 -11.29 21.12 -20.46
C LYS A 274 -11.36 20.31 -19.16
N PRO A 275 -10.35 19.46 -18.87
CA PRO A 275 -10.31 18.76 -17.60
C PRO A 275 -9.88 19.68 -16.45
N ILE A 276 -10.13 19.21 -15.24
CA ILE A 276 -9.55 19.73 -14.01
C ILE A 276 -8.35 18.84 -13.67
N GLU A 277 -7.18 19.43 -13.48
CA GLU A 277 -5.99 18.70 -13.04
C GLU A 277 -5.78 18.91 -11.54
N ILE A 278 -5.58 17.82 -10.81
CA ILE A 278 -5.36 17.83 -9.38
C ILE A 278 -4.01 17.16 -9.09
N ASN A 279 -3.07 17.94 -8.57
CA ASN A 279 -1.72 17.48 -8.24
C ASN A 279 -1.66 16.99 -6.79
N GLY A 280 -1.04 15.83 -6.57
CA GLY A 280 -0.84 15.29 -5.24
C GLY A 280 0.12 16.12 -4.40
N GLU A 281 -0.16 16.20 -3.10
CA GLU A 281 0.61 16.92 -2.09
C GLU A 281 0.96 16.06 -0.87
N ALA A 282 0.51 14.79 -0.84
CA ALA A 282 0.81 13.89 0.27
C ALA A 282 2.31 13.61 0.33
N ARG A 283 2.87 13.72 1.54
CA ARG A 283 4.24 13.30 1.81
C ARG A 283 4.29 11.78 2.02
N PRO A 284 5.43 11.13 1.69
CA PRO A 284 5.65 9.72 1.99
C PRO A 284 5.51 9.42 3.47
#